data_AF-A0A0C2FDE6-F1
#
_entry.id   AF-A0A0C2FDE6-F1
#
_cell.length_a   1.000
_cell.length_b   1.000
_cell.length_c   1.000
_cell.angle_alpha   90.00
_cell.angle_beta   90.00
_cell.angle_gamma   90.00
#
_symmetry.space_group_name_H-M   'P 1'
#
loop_
_entity.id
_entity.type
_entity.pdbx_description
1 polymer ?
#
loop_
_entity_poly.entity_id
_entity_poly.type
_entity_poly.pdbx_seq_one_letter_code
_entity_poly.pdbx_strand_id
1 'polypeptide(L)'
;MFVNTKKIDEETKFVVYTLEVLPDGCSNSLLLKLIKAKSDTGKSPSTTMILRMLRIVGTSEKVASGPVVVHCVSGVGRAGTVILIDVILQRLFTSQLQVDLVEMFRHLRNQRASCLQREAQFLFVVASVVDYIGVSWFPTFHPHISIRSLCRNV
;
A
#
# COMPACT_ATOMS: atom_id res chain seq x y z
N MET A 1 2.20 14.75 22.80
CA MET A 1 2.27 13.42 22.17
C MET A 1 3.74 13.05 22.05
N PHE A 2 4.12 11.84 22.41
CA PHE A 2 5.50 11.37 22.32
C PHE A 2 5.66 10.36 21.17
N VAL A 3 6.71 10.53 20.36
CA VAL A 3 7.03 9.65 19.22
C VAL A 3 8.49 9.25 19.30
N ASN A 4 8.74 7.94 19.34
CA ASN A 4 10.08 7.37 19.44
C ASN A 4 10.35 6.42 18.28
N THR A 5 11.55 6.49 17.71
CA THR A 5 11.97 5.56 16.66
C THR A 5 12.63 4.35 17.28
N LYS A 6 11.97 3.18 17.21
CA LYS A 6 12.50 1.91 17.76
C LYS A 6 13.45 1.21 16.80
N LYS A 7 13.16 1.27 15.49
CA LYS A 7 13.92 0.56 14.46
C LYS A 7 13.83 1.30 13.13
N ILE A 8 14.92 1.24 12.37
CA ILE A 8 15.00 1.72 11.00
C ILE A 8 15.54 0.58 10.14
N ASP A 9 14.76 0.13 9.15
CA ASP A 9 15.17 -0.84 8.14
C ASP A 9 15.32 -0.10 6.80
N GLU A 10 16.53 -0.09 6.27
CA GLU A 10 16.85 0.61 5.02
C GLU A 10 16.82 -0.32 3.81
N GLU A 11 16.01 0.03 2.81
CA GLU A 11 15.99 -0.60 1.49
C GLU A 11 16.58 0.37 0.45
N THR A 12 16.88 -0.13 -0.75
CA THR A 12 17.47 0.69 -1.83
C THR A 12 16.58 1.88 -2.21
N LYS A 13 15.26 1.68 -2.26
CA LYS A 13 14.29 2.68 -2.76
C LYS A 13 13.36 3.26 -1.69
N PHE A 14 13.38 2.74 -0.48
CA PHE A 14 12.54 3.20 0.62
C PHE A 14 13.16 2.88 1.99
N VAL A 15 12.58 3.42 3.05
CA VAL A 15 12.95 3.15 4.44
C VAL A 15 11.70 2.74 5.19
N VAL A 16 11.83 1.76 6.08
CA VAL A 16 10.77 1.35 7.00
C VAL A 16 11.17 1.74 8.41
N TYR A 17 10.36 2.58 9.06
CA TYR A 17 10.51 2.97 10.45
C TYR A 17 9.53 2.20 11.30
N THR A 18 10.00 1.64 12.42
CA THR A 18 9.13 1.18 13.50
C THR A 18 9.09 2.28 14.56
N LEU A 19 7.92 2.87 14.75
CA LEU A 19 7.70 4.00 15.66
C LEU A 19 6.87 3.52 16.84
N GLU A 20 7.23 3.96 18.04
CA GLU A 20 6.41 3.86 19.23
C GLU A 20 5.79 5.24 19.48
N VAL A 21 4.46 5.29 19.52
CA VAL A 21 3.70 6.52 19.71
C VAL A 21 2.92 6.42 21.02
N LEU A 22 3.13 7.38 21.92
CA LEU A 22 2.36 7.52 23.15
C LEU A 22 1.48 8.79 23.03
N PRO A 23 0.16 8.64 22.86
CA PRO A 23 -0.77 9.77 22.85
C PRO A 23 -0.80 10.49 24.20
N ASP A 24 -1.15 11.78 24.19
CA ASP A 24 -1.29 12.54 25.42
C ASP A 24 -2.42 12.00 26.29
N GLY A 25 -2.16 11.84 27.58
CA GLY A 25 -3.15 11.33 28.53
C GLY A 25 -3.39 9.82 28.47
N CYS A 26 -2.63 9.07 27.65
CA CYS A 26 -2.72 7.61 27.59
C CYS A 26 -1.55 6.95 28.33
N SER A 27 -1.80 5.80 28.97
CA SER A 27 -0.75 4.98 29.61
C SER A 27 -0.10 3.97 28.65
N ASN A 28 -0.77 3.66 27.54
CA ASN A 28 -0.33 2.68 26.57
C ASN A 28 0.18 3.34 25.29
N SER A 29 1.33 2.87 24.80
CA SER A 29 1.87 3.26 23.50
C SER A 29 1.43 2.32 22.38
N LEU A 30 1.40 2.83 21.16
CA LEU A 30 1.11 2.11 19.94
C LEU A 30 2.39 1.90 19.13
N LEU A 31 2.59 0.70 18.58
CA LEU A 31 3.63 0.46 17.59
C LEU A 31 3.05 0.68 16.18
N LEU A 32 3.70 1.57 15.44
CA LEU A 32 3.38 1.93 14.07
C LEU A 32 4.53 1.58 13.14
N LYS A 33 4.22 1.16 11.91
CA LYS A 33 5.20 1.08 10.83
C LYS A 33 4.96 2.20 9.83
N LEU A 34 5.99 3.01 9.58
CA LEU A 34 6.01 4.04 8.56
C LEU A 34 6.93 3.62 7.42
N ILE A 35 6.38 3.46 6.22
CA ILE A 35 7.16 3.14 5.02
C ILE A 35 7.30 4.42 4.19
N LYS A 36 8.52 4.90 4.01
CA LYS A 36 8.82 6.16 3.30
C LYS A 36 9.69 5.88 2.07
N ALA A 37 9.18 6.23 0.88
CA ALA A 37 10.00 6.20 -0.33
C ALA A 37 11.22 7.14 -0.19
N LYS A 38 12.42 6.64 -0.53
CA LYS A 38 13.61 7.46 -0.70
C LYS A 38 13.38 8.25 -1.98
N SER A 39 13.16 9.56 -1.85
CA SER A 39 12.76 10.43 -2.96
C SER A 39 13.77 10.33 -4.11
N ASP A 40 13.39 9.69 -5.21
CA ASP A 40 14.23 9.61 -6.40
C ASP A 40 13.61 10.48 -7.51
N THR A 41 14.23 11.64 -7.74
CA THR A 41 14.27 12.41 -9.00
C THR A 41 12.98 12.71 -9.78
N GLY A 42 11.79 12.67 -9.15
CA GLY A 42 10.53 12.98 -9.85
C GLY A 42 10.08 11.89 -10.84
N LYS A 43 10.78 10.75 -10.88
CA LYS A 43 10.42 9.58 -11.67
C LYS A 43 9.24 8.84 -11.03
N SER A 44 8.44 8.19 -11.87
CA SER A 44 7.36 7.32 -11.40
C SER A 44 7.93 6.22 -10.48
N PRO A 45 7.22 5.83 -9.42
CA PRO A 45 7.63 4.73 -8.56
C PRO A 45 7.81 3.46 -9.40
N SER A 46 8.82 2.64 -9.12
CA SER A 46 8.97 1.35 -9.83
C SER A 46 7.98 0.31 -9.29
N THR A 47 7.44 -0.55 -10.17
CA THR A 47 6.52 -1.64 -9.82
C THR A 47 7.02 -2.48 -8.64
N THR A 48 8.28 -2.95 -8.73
CA THR A 48 8.91 -3.77 -7.67
C THR A 48 8.93 -3.08 -6.31
N MET A 49 9.10 -1.75 -6.28
CA MET A 49 9.09 -0.98 -5.04
C MET A 49 7.69 -1.01 -4.42
N ILE A 50 6.66 -0.70 -5.21
CA ILE A 50 5.28 -0.70 -4.73
C ILE A 50 4.86 -2.08 -4.23
N LEU A 51 5.13 -3.14 -5.00
CA LEU A 51 4.80 -4.50 -4.60
C LEU A 51 5.51 -4.93 -3.30
N ARG A 52 6.79 -4.56 -3.13
CA ARG A 52 7.51 -4.79 -1.86
C ARG A 52 6.89 -4.03 -0.70
N MET A 53 6.52 -2.76 -0.89
CA MET A 53 5.83 -1.98 0.15
C MET A 53 4.52 -2.65 0.56
N LEU A 54 3.68 -3.04 -0.41
CA LEU A 54 2.40 -3.72 -0.16
C LEU A 54 2.60 -5.04 0.59
N ARG A 55 3.64 -5.82 0.25
CA ARG A 55 3.97 -7.05 0.97
C ARG A 55 4.33 -6.78 2.44
N ILE A 56 5.12 -5.74 2.72
CA ILE A 56 5.49 -5.37 4.10
C ILE A 56 4.26 -4.94 4.89
N VAL A 57 3.34 -4.20 4.27
CA VAL A 57 2.07 -3.83 4.91
C VAL A 57 1.27 -5.09 5.25
N GLY A 58 1.14 -6.03 4.31
CA GLY A 58 0.37 -7.27 4.51
C GLY A 58 0.95 -8.25 5.56
N THR A 59 2.26 -8.23 5.82
CA THR A 59 2.91 -9.12 6.82
C THR A 59 3.07 -8.48 8.20
N SER A 60 2.56 -7.26 8.41
CA SER A 60 2.77 -6.50 9.64
C SER A 60 1.69 -6.77 10.69
N GLU A 61 1.64 -8.00 11.23
CA GLU A 61 0.61 -8.47 12.17
C GLU A 61 0.63 -7.78 13.56
N LYS A 62 1.75 -7.17 13.97
CA LYS A 62 1.93 -6.56 15.30
C LYS A 62 1.69 -5.04 15.34
N VAL A 63 1.17 -4.45 14.28
CA VAL A 63 1.01 -2.99 14.13
C VAL A 63 -0.45 -2.62 14.43
N ALA A 64 -0.68 -1.44 15.03
CA ALA A 64 -2.00 -0.98 15.48
C ALA A 64 -3.14 -1.31 14.50
N SER A 65 -4.30 -1.72 15.04
CA SER A 65 -5.44 -2.29 14.30
C SER A 65 -6.28 -1.27 13.50
N GLY A 66 -5.65 -0.23 12.96
CA GLY A 66 -6.30 0.88 12.29
C GLY A 66 -6.23 0.81 10.76
N PRO A 67 -6.95 1.71 10.06
CA PRO A 67 -6.80 1.86 8.62
C PRO A 67 -5.37 2.26 8.25
N VAL A 68 -4.85 1.68 7.16
CA VAL A 68 -3.54 2.07 6.63
C VAL A 68 -3.64 3.45 6.00
N VAL A 69 -2.81 4.37 6.50
CA VAL A 69 -2.72 5.73 5.97
C VAL A 69 -1.71 5.75 4.82
N VAL A 70 -2.19 6.07 3.62
CA VAL A 70 -1.34 6.27 2.43
C VAL A 70 -1.37 7.74 2.04
N HIS A 71 -0.19 8.37 1.96
CA HIS A 71 -0.10 9.79 1.58
C HIS A 71 0.95 10.02 0.50
N CYS A 72 0.83 11.16 -0.18
CA CYS A 72 1.88 11.69 -1.05
C CYS A 72 1.94 13.22 -0.86
N VAL A 73 2.04 14.00 -1.95
CA VAL A 73 1.99 15.48 -1.87
C VAL A 73 0.54 15.95 -1.79
N SER A 74 -0.28 15.62 -2.80
CA SER A 74 -1.71 15.97 -2.84
C SER A 74 -2.66 14.85 -2.36
N GLY A 75 -2.11 13.68 -2.04
CA GLY A 75 -2.90 12.52 -1.60
C GLY A 75 -3.78 11.85 -2.67
N VAL A 76 -3.68 12.25 -3.95
CA VAL A 76 -4.54 11.72 -5.04
C VAL A 76 -3.79 11.05 -6.20
N GLY A 77 -2.52 11.42 -6.41
CA GLY A 77 -1.69 10.85 -7.48
C GLY A 77 -1.08 9.51 -7.08
N ARG A 78 0.17 9.55 -6.56
CA ARG A 78 0.91 8.33 -6.14
C ARG A 78 0.16 7.51 -5.09
N ALA A 79 -0.52 8.18 -4.16
CA ALA A 79 -1.33 7.49 -3.15
C ALA A 79 -2.47 6.69 -3.79
N GLY A 80 -3.23 7.30 -4.71
CA GLY A 80 -4.29 6.63 -5.46
C GLY A 80 -3.77 5.46 -6.30
N THR A 81 -2.59 5.60 -6.93
CA THR A 81 -1.94 4.52 -7.66
C THR A 81 -1.67 3.31 -6.78
N VAL A 82 -1.07 3.50 -5.60
CA VAL A 82 -0.76 2.39 -4.67
C VAL A 82 -2.04 1.73 -4.15
N ILE A 83 -3.04 2.53 -3.79
CA ILE A 83 -4.34 2.02 -3.32
C ILE A 83 -5.04 1.20 -4.40
N LEU A 84 -5.07 1.69 -5.64
CA LEU A 84 -5.75 0.99 -6.73
C LEU A 84 -5.06 -0.34 -7.06
N ILE A 85 -3.72 -0.39 -7.08
CA ILE A 85 -2.96 -1.64 -7.26
C ILE A 85 -3.35 -2.65 -6.18
N ASP A 86 -3.32 -2.25 -4.91
CA ASP A 86 -3.67 -3.13 -3.79
C ASP A 86 -5.10 -3.70 -3.91
N VAL A 87 -6.08 -2.84 -4.20
CA VAL A 87 -7.49 -3.27 -4.35
C VAL A 87 -7.65 -4.26 -5.51
N ILE A 88 -6.99 -4.02 -6.64
CA ILE A 88 -7.04 -4.93 -7.80
C ILE A 88 -6.43 -6.29 -7.44
N LEU A 89 -5.23 -6.30 -6.84
CA LEU A 89 -4.57 -7.54 -6.43
C LEU A 89 -5.43 -8.32 -5.43
N GLN A 90 -6.01 -7.65 -4.42
CA GLN A 90 -6.91 -8.31 -3.47
C GLN A 90 -8.10 -8.97 -4.15
N ARG A 91 -8.76 -8.30 -5.11
CA ARG A 91 -9.88 -8.90 -5.85
C ARG A 91 -9.45 -10.11 -6.67
N LEU A 92 -8.30 -10.02 -7.35
CA LEU A 92 -7.74 -11.13 -8.14
C LEU A 92 -7.50 -12.38 -7.28
N PHE A 93 -6.98 -12.22 -6.05
CA PHE A 93 -6.60 -13.36 -5.20
C PHE A 93 -7.66 -13.80 -4.18
N THR A 94 -8.80 -13.10 -4.06
CA THR A 94 -9.91 -13.47 -3.15
C THR A 94 -11.03 -14.24 -3.87
N SER A 95 -10.72 -14.91 -4.98
CA SER A 95 -11.65 -15.75 -5.79
C SER A 95 -12.79 -15.00 -6.51
N GLN A 96 -12.74 -13.67 -6.64
CA GLN A 96 -13.63 -12.94 -7.54
C GLN A 96 -13.02 -12.89 -8.95
N LEU A 97 -13.53 -13.74 -9.84
CA LEU A 97 -12.97 -13.90 -11.19
C LEU A 97 -13.16 -12.66 -12.10
N GLN A 98 -14.05 -11.73 -11.74
CA GLN A 98 -14.34 -10.55 -12.55
C GLN A 98 -13.74 -9.29 -11.95
N VAL A 99 -12.73 -8.76 -12.65
CA VAL A 99 -12.02 -7.54 -12.30
C VAL A 99 -12.32 -6.49 -13.36
N ASP A 100 -13.29 -5.62 -13.07
CA ASP A 100 -13.56 -4.42 -13.87
C ASP A 100 -12.70 -3.25 -13.37
N LEU A 101 -11.64 -2.95 -14.12
CA LEU A 101 -10.70 -1.88 -13.79
C LEU A 101 -11.34 -0.49 -13.81
N VAL A 102 -12.29 -0.26 -14.71
CA VAL A 102 -12.96 1.04 -14.85
C VAL A 102 -13.89 1.27 -13.67
N GLU A 103 -14.64 0.24 -13.27
CA GLU A 103 -15.54 0.35 -12.13
C GLU A 103 -14.77 0.51 -10.81
N MET A 104 -13.68 -0.23 -10.61
CA MET A 104 -12.83 -0.02 -9.44
C MET A 104 -12.20 1.38 -9.40
N PHE A 105 -11.78 1.90 -10.54
CA PHE A 105 -11.26 3.27 -10.64
C PHE A 105 -12.35 4.32 -10.31
N ARG A 106 -13.57 4.14 -10.83
CA ARG A 106 -14.72 4.99 -10.52
C ARG A 106 -15.05 4.95 -9.04
N HIS A 107 -15.11 3.76 -8.44
CA HIS A 107 -15.30 3.60 -7.00
C HIS A 107 -14.23 4.31 -6.18
N LEU A 108 -12.96 4.23 -6.58
CA LEU A 108 -11.87 4.94 -5.90
C LEU A 108 -12.08 6.46 -5.94
N ARG A 109 -12.51 7.01 -7.09
CA ARG A 109 -12.78 8.46 -7.22
C ARG A 109 -14.01 8.91 -6.43
N ASN A 110 -15.00 8.02 -6.26
CA ASN A 110 -16.17 8.31 -5.42
C ASN A 110 -15.80 8.41 -3.93
N GLN A 111 -14.79 7.66 -3.47
CA GLN A 111 -14.29 7.76 -2.09
C GLN A 111 -13.25 8.88 -1.92
N ARG A 112 -12.46 9.16 -2.97
CA ARG A 112 -11.43 10.21 -2.95
C ARG A 112 -11.38 10.90 -4.31
N ALA A 113 -12.03 12.07 -4.39
CA ALA A 113 -12.11 12.85 -5.61
C ALA A 113 -10.73 13.12 -6.24
N SER A 114 -10.69 13.15 -7.56
CA SER A 114 -9.47 13.44 -8.35
C SER A 114 -8.33 12.43 -8.22
N CYS A 115 -8.57 11.22 -7.69
CA CYS A 115 -7.60 10.12 -7.76
C CYS A 115 -7.18 9.81 -9.20
N LEU A 116 -5.87 9.60 -9.37
CA LEU A 116 -5.16 9.38 -10.65
C LEU A 116 -5.46 10.48 -11.68
N GLN A 117 -4.82 11.63 -11.52
CA GLN A 117 -5.04 12.82 -12.36
C GLN A 117 -4.43 12.69 -13.77
N ARG A 118 -3.48 11.77 -13.96
CA ARG A 118 -2.76 11.58 -15.23
C ARG A 118 -2.98 10.18 -15.75
N GLU A 119 -3.20 10.04 -17.06
CA GLU A 119 -3.37 8.75 -17.73
C GLU A 119 -2.20 7.79 -17.46
N ALA A 120 -0.96 8.31 -17.48
CA ALA A 120 0.24 7.54 -17.17
C ALA A 120 0.19 6.85 -15.78
N GLN A 121 -0.56 7.40 -14.82
CA GLN A 121 -0.74 6.76 -13.50
C GLN A 121 -1.67 5.55 -13.60
N PHE A 122 -2.73 5.64 -14.40
CA PHE A 122 -3.66 4.52 -14.63
C PHE A 122 -2.98 3.41 -15.44
N LEU A 123 -2.27 3.76 -16.51
CA LEU A 123 -1.45 2.81 -17.27
C LEU A 123 -0.42 2.11 -16.39
N PHE A 124 0.23 2.85 -15.48
CA PHE A 124 1.17 2.27 -14.52
C PHE A 124 0.51 1.29 -13.56
N VAL A 125 -0.73 1.54 -13.11
CA VAL A 125 -1.50 0.58 -12.30
C VAL A 125 -1.69 -0.72 -13.08
N VAL A 126 -2.18 -0.64 -14.32
CA VAL A 126 -2.41 -1.81 -15.17
C VAL A 126 -1.12 -2.59 -15.41
N ALA A 127 -0.04 -1.89 -15.80
CA ALA A 127 1.26 -2.49 -16.04
C ALA A 127 1.80 -3.19 -14.78
N SER A 128 1.63 -2.57 -13.60
CA SER A 128 2.08 -3.13 -12.32
C SER A 128 1.34 -4.41 -11.94
N VAL A 129 0.02 -4.46 -12.20
CA VAL A 129 -0.80 -5.65 -11.95
C VAL A 129 -0.45 -6.78 -12.91
N VAL A 130 -0.30 -6.47 -14.21
CA VAL A 130 0.10 -7.46 -15.22
C VAL A 130 1.49 -8.03 -14.91
N ASP A 131 2.45 -7.19 -14.56
CA ASP A 131 3.80 -7.60 -14.15
C ASP A 131 3.74 -8.55 -12.94
N TYR A 132 2.93 -8.21 -11.93
CA TYR A 132 2.73 -9.08 -10.78
C TYR A 132 2.16 -10.45 -11.15
N ILE A 133 1.12 -10.50 -12.01
CA ILE A 133 0.52 -11.76 -12.46
C ILE A 133 1.51 -12.56 -13.30
N GLY A 134 2.23 -11.91 -14.20
CA GLY A 134 3.25 -12.55 -15.05
C GLY A 134 4.38 -13.19 -14.24
N VAL A 135 4.80 -12.54 -13.15
CA VAL A 135 5.77 -13.11 -12.19
C VAL A 135 5.15 -14.25 -11.36
N SER A 136 3.88 -14.16 -11.00
CA SER A 136 3.16 -15.17 -10.20
C SER A 136 2.84 -16.46 -10.96
N TRP A 137 2.91 -16.48 -12.28
CA TRP A 137 2.66 -17.68 -13.10
C TRP A 137 3.83 -18.70 -13.04
N PHE A 138 4.97 -18.33 -12.43
CA PHE A 138 6.00 -19.28 -12.03
C PHE A 138 5.73 -19.79 -10.59
N PRO A 139 5.81 -21.11 -10.32
CA PRO A 139 5.08 -21.76 -9.21
C PRO A 139 5.59 -21.48 -7.78
N THR A 140 6.49 -20.52 -7.56
CA THR A 140 7.20 -20.33 -6.29
C THR A 140 6.77 -19.12 -5.47
N PHE A 141 5.90 -18.25 -5.99
CA PHE A 141 5.46 -17.03 -5.31
C PHE A 141 3.97 -17.07 -4.97
N HIS A 142 3.64 -17.57 -3.79
CA HIS A 142 2.39 -17.23 -3.11
C HIS A 142 2.67 -16.24 -1.98
N PRO A 143 2.41 -14.93 -2.15
CA PRO A 143 2.34 -14.02 -1.02
C PRO A 143 0.88 -13.63 -0.78
N HIS A 144 0.45 -13.82 0.46
CA HIS A 144 -0.78 -13.25 1.00
C HIS A 144 -0.59 -11.72 1.06
N ILE A 145 -0.81 -11.01 -0.06
CA ILE A 145 -0.80 -9.55 -0.13
C ILE A 145 -2.23 -9.08 0.13
N SER A 146 -2.55 -8.85 1.39
CA SER A 146 -3.80 -8.17 1.75
C SER A 146 -3.47 -7.09 2.77
N ILE A 147 -3.83 -5.85 2.45
CA ILE A 147 -3.87 -4.73 3.41
C ILE A 147 -5.00 -4.91 4.43
N ARG A 148 -5.87 -5.93 4.26
CA ARG A 148 -7.13 -6.10 5.01
C ARG A 148 -7.28 -7.40 5.81
N SER A 149 -6.21 -8.16 6.11
CA SER A 149 -6.35 -9.32 7.01
C SER A 149 -6.80 -8.96 8.44
N LEU A 150 -7.00 -7.67 8.76
CA LEU A 150 -7.44 -7.16 10.06
C LEU A 150 -8.89 -6.62 10.14
N CYS A 151 -9.72 -6.81 9.11
CA CYS A 151 -11.16 -6.51 9.20
C CYS A 151 -12.03 -7.77 9.01
N ARG A 152 -11.61 -8.88 9.59
CA ARG A 152 -12.50 -10.02 9.90
C ARG A 152 -12.51 -10.21 11.42
N ASN A 153 -13.32 -9.41 12.09
CA ASN A 153 -14.21 -9.84 13.17
C ASN A 153 -14.85 -8.60 13.83
N VAL A 154 -16.17 -8.47 13.60
CA VAL A 154 -17.15 -7.58 14.24
C VAL A 154 -17.13 -6.11 13.82
#